data_AF-A0A0S8D8B3-F1
#
_entry.id   AF-A0A0S8D8B3-F1
#
_cell.length_a   1.000
_cell.length_b   1.000
_cell.length_c   1.000
_cell.angle_alpha   90.00
_cell.angle_beta   90.00
_cell.angle_gamma   90.00
#
_symmetry.space_group_name_H-M   'P 1'
#
loop_
_entity.id
_entity.type
_entity.pdbx_description
1 polymer ?
#
loop_
_entity_poly.entity_id
_entity_poly.type
_entity_poly.pdbx_seq_one_letter_code
_entity_poly.pdbx_strand_id
1 'polypeptide(L)' 'WLDKKSFIMDMPALSRRECELKNMLTVASLITDSALLRKGSVGAHYRSDFKERGDNWQSHTICQKGNDVVWRKTKHGALQ' A
#
# COMPACT_ATOMS: atom_id res chain seq x y z
N TRP A 1 4.35 -7.76 17.37
CA TRP A 1 3.52 -6.51 17.34
C TRP A 1 2.45 -6.61 16.26
N LEU A 2 2.81 -7.01 15.03
CA LEU A 2 1.85 -7.31 13.96
C LEU A 2 0.88 -8.46 14.30
N ASP A 3 1.28 -9.39 15.18
CA ASP A 3 0.46 -10.53 15.60
C ASP A 3 -0.84 -10.14 16.31
N LYS A 4 -0.92 -8.90 16.82
CA LYS A 4 -2.13 -8.35 17.46
C LYS A 4 -2.99 -7.50 16.51
N LYS A 5 -2.58 -7.31 15.25
CA LYS A 5 -3.31 -6.46 14.29
C LYS A 5 -4.72 -7.01 14.03
N SER A 6 -4.85 -8.32 13.81
CA SER A 6 -6.15 -8.97 13.59
C SER A 6 -7.08 -8.74 14.78
N PHE A 7 -6.60 -8.96 16.01
CA PHE A 7 -7.36 -8.70 17.23
C PHE A 7 -7.96 -7.29 17.29
N ILE A 8 -7.17 -6.25 17.00
CA ILE A 8 -7.65 -4.86 17.00
C ILE A 8 -8.65 -4.62 15.86
N MET A 9 -8.37 -5.17 14.67
CA MET A 9 -9.23 -4.97 13.50
C MET A 9 -10.58 -5.68 13.63
N ASP A 10 -10.63 -6.82 14.32
CA ASP A 10 -11.84 -7.64 14.49
C ASP A 10 -12.72 -7.18 15.67
N MET A 11 -12.16 -6.50 16.66
CA MET A 11 -12.93 -5.99 17.81
C MET A 11 -13.91 -4.88 17.40
N PRO A 12 -15.18 -4.85 17.84
CA PRO A 12 -16.10 -3.76 17.52
C PRO A 12 -15.56 -2.41 18.03
N ALA A 13 -15.63 -1.36 17.20
CA ALA A 13 -15.27 0.00 17.61
C ALA A 13 -16.52 0.69 18.18
N LEU A 14 -16.45 1.12 19.44
CA LEU A 14 -17.58 1.71 20.19
C LEU A 14 -17.41 3.22 20.43
N SER A 15 -16.24 3.76 20.09
CA SER A 15 -15.88 5.16 20.22
C SER A 15 -15.20 5.71 18.96
N ARG A 16 -15.23 7.04 18.82
CA ARG A 16 -14.54 7.74 17.74
C ARG A 16 -13.04 7.39 17.68
N ARG A 17 -12.37 7.32 18.83
CA ARG A 17 -10.92 7.04 18.90
C ARG A 17 -10.57 5.65 18.39
N GLU A 18 -11.42 4.66 18.66
CA GLU A 18 -11.23 3.30 18.16
C GLU A 18 -11.40 3.23 16.63
N CYS A 19 -12.40 3.93 16.09
CA CYS A 19 -12.56 4.06 14.63
C CYS A 19 -11.35 4.74 13.99
N GLU A 20 -10.83 5.81 14.58
CA GLU A 20 -9.62 6.49 14.11
C GLU A 20 -8.40 5.57 14.13
N LEU A 21 -8.22 4.80 15.21
CA LEU A 21 -7.14 3.82 15.30
C LEU A 21 -7.23 2.78 14.18
N LYS A 22 -8.41 2.21 13.93
CA LYS A 22 -8.61 1.25 12.84
C LYS A 22 -8.32 1.86 11.46
N ASN A 23 -8.72 3.11 11.24
CA ASN A 23 -8.42 3.82 9.99
C ASN A 23 -6.91 4.03 9.81
N MET A 24 -6.21 4.48 10.86
CA MET A 24 -4.76 4.64 10.83
C MET A 24 -4.04 3.32 10.54
N LEU A 25 -4.44 2.23 11.19
CA LEU A 25 -3.87 0.89 10.95
C LEU A 25 -4.15 0.39 9.54
N THR A 26 -5.35 0.65 9.01
CA THR A 26 -5.72 0.32 7.63
C THR A 26 -4.81 1.06 6.65
N VAL A 27 -4.71 2.38 6.78
CA VAL A 27 -3.88 3.22 5.90
C VAL A 27 -2.40 2.85 6.01
N ALA A 28 -1.89 2.61 7.22
CA ALA A 28 -0.51 2.18 7.42
C ALA A 28 -0.20 0.86 6.68
N SER A 29 -1.13 -0.11 6.69
CA SER A 29 -0.99 -1.35 5.91
C SER A 29 -0.91 -1.05 4.42
N LEU A 30 -1.89 -0.30 3.89
CA LEU A 30 -1.98 0.01 2.46
C LEU A 30 -0.72 0.74 1.94
N ILE A 31 -0.20 1.69 2.72
CA ILE A 31 1.04 2.39 2.42
C ILE A 31 2.22 1.41 2.40
N THR A 32 2.34 0.58 3.42
CA THR A 32 3.47 -0.38 3.56
C THR A 32 3.48 -1.39 2.43
N ASP A 33 2.32 -2.00 2.14
CA ASP A 33 2.18 -3.01 1.09
C ASP A 33 2.46 -2.39 -0.30
N SER A 34 2.00 -1.16 -0.53
CA SER A 34 2.29 -0.40 -1.76
C SER A 34 3.78 -0.04 -1.91
N ALA A 35 4.42 0.39 -0.81
CA ALA A 35 5.84 0.73 -0.79
C ALA A 35 6.73 -0.50 -1.01
N LEU A 36 6.33 -1.65 -0.47
CA LEU A 36 7.03 -2.92 -0.63
C LEU A 36 6.97 -3.42 -2.09
N LEU A 37 5.79 -3.35 -2.71
CA LEU A 37 5.59 -3.69 -4.12
C LEU A 37 6.41 -2.78 -5.06
N ARG A 38 6.51 -1.48 -4.76
CA ARG A 38 7.23 -0.49 -5.58
C ARG A 38 8.74 -0.53 -5.35
N LYS A 39 9.41 -1.43 -6.08
CA LYS A 39 10.89 -1.57 -6.12
C LYS A 39 11.55 -0.49 -7.00
N GLY A 40 11.47 0.76 -6.57
CA GLY A 40 12.06 1.91 -7.26
C GLY A 40 11.87 3.19 -6.45
N SER A 41 12.53 4.26 -6.87
CA SER A 41 12.45 5.59 -6.25
C SER A 41 11.84 6.60 -7.23
N VAL A 42 10.67 7.16 -6.89
CA VAL A 42 9.91 8.08 -7.76
C VAL A 42 9.26 9.16 -6.90
N GLY A 43 9.59 10.42 -7.17
CA GLY A 43 9.03 11.56 -6.44
C GLY A 43 9.32 11.47 -4.94
N ALA A 44 8.27 11.44 -4.11
CA ALA A 44 8.39 11.37 -2.66
C ALA A 44 8.68 9.96 -2.11
N HIS A 45 8.61 8.91 -2.94
CA HIS A 45 8.92 7.54 -2.54
C HIS A 45 10.38 7.24 -2.86
N TYR A 46 11.24 7.15 -1.84
CA TYR A 46 12.66 6.84 -1.97
C TYR A 46 13.01 5.50 -1.28
N ARG A 47 13.84 4.71 -1.96
CA ARG A 47 14.33 3.42 -1.47
C ARG A 47 15.84 3.33 -1.69
N SER A 48 16.59 3.18 -0.60
CA SER A 48 18.06 3.06 -0.67
C SER A 48 18.53 1.78 -1.38
N ASP A 49 17.70 0.74 -1.36
CA ASP A 49 17.90 -0.54 -2.06
C ASP A 49 17.45 -0.51 -3.53
N PHE A 50 16.70 0.52 -3.97
CA PHE A 50 16.25 0.73 -5.35
C PHE A 50 16.26 2.23 -5.70
N LYS A 51 17.44 2.80 -5.93
CA LYS A 51 17.65 4.25 -6.13
C LYS A 51 17.10 4.79 -7.45
N GLU A 52 17.06 3.94 -8.48
CA GLU A 52 16.49 4.30 -9.78
C GLU A 52 14.96 4.18 -9.78
N ARG A 53 14.29 4.72 -10.80
CA ARG A 53 12.82 4.71 -10.89
C ARG A 53 12.21 3.30 -10.88
N GLY A 54 12.95 2.30 -11.35
CA GLY A 54 12.52 0.91 -11.44
C GLY A 54 11.48 0.67 -12.53
N ASP A 55 11.10 -0.60 -12.72
CA ASP A 55 10.07 -0.99 -13.68
C ASP A 55 8.68 -0.57 -13.21
N ASN A 56 7.74 -0.36 -14.15
CA ASN A 56 6.36 0.05 -13.87
C ASN A 56 6.23 1.39 -13.11
N TRP A 57 7.26 2.24 -13.11
CA TRP A 57 7.23 3.51 -12.40
C TRP A 57 6.14 4.47 -12.89
N GLN A 58 5.67 4.31 -14.13
CA GLN A 58 4.54 5.05 -14.73
C GLN A 58 3.17 4.41 -14.46
N SER A 59 3.12 3.32 -13.69
CA SER A 59 1.89 2.62 -13.35
C SER A 59 1.42 2.98 -11.94
N HIS A 60 0.12 2.83 -11.73
CA HIS A 60 -0.51 3.01 -10.42
C HIS A 60 -0.55 1.69 -9.64
N THR A 61 -0.35 1.79 -8.33
CA THR A 61 -0.59 0.69 -7.40
C THR A 61 -2.07 0.66 -7.01
N ILE A 62 -2.69 -0.52 -6.98
CA ILE A 62 -4.09 -0.72 -6.61
C ILE A 62 -4.15 -1.59 -5.37
N CYS A 63 -4.89 -1.12 -4.37
CA CYS A 63 -5.19 -1.88 -3.16
C CYS A 63 -6.69 -2.16 -3.11
N GLN A 64 -7.08 -3.42 -2.95
CA GLN A 64 -8.47 -3.82 -2.81
C GLN A 64 -8.62 -4.75 -1.61
N LYS A 65 -9.68 -4.54 -0.82
CA LYS A 65 -9.96 -5.38 0.34
C LYS A 65 -10.07 -6.85 -0.07
N GLY A 66 -9.30 -7.72 0.60
CA GLY A 66 -9.29 -9.16 0.34
C GLY A 66 -8.37 -9.61 -0.81
N ASN A 67 -7.67 -8.67 -1.45
CA ASN A 67 -6.73 -8.97 -2.53
C ASN A 67 -5.34 -8.41 -2.20
N ASP A 68 -4.31 -9.01 -2.79
CA ASP A 68 -2.95 -8.48 -2.74
C ASP A 68 -2.85 -7.15 -3.48
N VAL A 69 -1.86 -6.36 -3.11
CA VAL A 69 -1.55 -5.10 -3.79
C VAL A 69 -0.95 -5.41 -5.16
N VAL A 70 -1.54 -4.84 -6.21
CA VAL A 70 -1.15 -5.11 -7.60
C VAL A 70 -0.90 -3.84 -8.39
N TRP A 71 -0.14 -3.97 -9.47
CA TRP A 71 0.00 -2.92 -10.46
C TRP A 71 -1.25 -2.83 -11.35
N ARG A 72 -1.76 -1.62 -11.59
CA ARG A 72 -2.71 -1.38 -12.67
C ARG A 72 -1.97 -1.36 -13.99
N LYS A 73 -2.16 -2.40 -14.81
CA LYS A 73 -1.75 -2.36 -16.22
C LYS A 73 -2.58 -1.29 -16.94
N THR A 74 -1.96 -0.19 -17.34
CA THR A 74 -2.58 0.79 -18.24
C THR A 74 -2.58 0.23 -19.66
N LYS A 75 -3.67 0.40 -20.41
CA LYS A 75 -3.76 -0.01 -21.82
C LYS A 75 -2.92 0.86 -22.78
N HIS A 76 -2.20 1.85 -22.27
CA HIS A 76 -1.42 2.83 -23.05
C HIS A 76 0.07 2.45 -23.13
N GLY A 77 0.36 1.23 -23.56
CA GLY A 77 1.73 0.73 -23.74
C GLY A 77 1.90 -0.25 -24.89
N ALA A 78 0.90 -0.38 -25.76
CA ALA A 78 1.05 -1.07 -27.04
C ALA A 78 1.16 -0.02 -28.14
N LEU A 79 2.21 0.81 -28.10
CA LEU A 79 2.71 1.68 -29.17
C LEU A 79 4.07 2.24 -28.69
N GLN A 80 5.09 1.40 -28.78
CA GLN A 80 6.45 1.78 -29.16
C GLN A 80 6.93 0.73 -30.16
#